data_AF-D0GL83-F1
#
_entry.id   AF-D0GL83-F1
#
_cell.length_a   1.000
_cell.length_b   1.000
_cell.length_c   1.000
_cell.angle_alpha   90.00
_cell.angle_beta   90.00
_cell.angle_gamma   90.00
#
_symmetry.space_group_name_H-M   'P 1'
#
loop_
_entity.id
_entity.type
_entity.pdbx_description
1 polymer ?
#
loop_
_entity_poly.entity_id
_entity_poly.type
_entity_poly.pdbx_seq_one_letter_code
_entity_poly.pdbx_strand_id
1 'polypeptide(L)'
;MKNSRLDYCVIRPTGFFSDISEIFKMAERGKVYLFGKGEYRMNPIHGEDLAEFCVNCIHSSEQELPVGGPEIFTQKELSQVAFKISGKKEKIVYISDKIRVLILKIGKFLMPKTKFGPVEFFLNAMSIDMVAPEYGKHKIEEYFEELKNQ
;
A
#
# COMPACT_ATOMS: atom_id res chain seq x y z
N MET A 1 -9.22 20.51 11.66
CA MET A 1 -9.21 19.43 12.68
C MET A 1 -8.15 19.68 13.74
N LYS A 2 -6.84 19.70 13.45
CA LYS A 2 -5.84 20.07 14.49
C LYS A 2 -5.99 21.48 15.08
N ASN A 3 -6.64 22.39 14.34
CA ASN A 3 -6.92 23.77 14.77
C ASN A 3 -8.36 23.99 15.27
N SER A 4 -9.19 22.93 15.38
CA SER A 4 -10.54 23.03 15.96
C SER A 4 -10.52 22.57 17.42
N ARG A 5 -11.29 23.20 18.32
CA ARG A 5 -11.42 22.83 19.75
C ARG A 5 -12.24 21.55 19.99
N LEU A 6 -12.30 20.64 19.02
CA LEU A 6 -13.05 19.39 19.11
C LEU A 6 -12.10 18.27 19.52
N ASP A 7 -12.56 17.36 20.38
CA ASP A 7 -11.85 16.10 20.62
C ASP A 7 -11.83 15.28 19.34
N TYR A 8 -10.68 14.70 19.02
CA TYR A 8 -10.46 13.93 17.79
C TYR A 8 -9.50 12.77 18.03
N CYS A 9 -9.71 11.71 17.25
CA CYS A 9 -8.77 10.60 17.09
C CYS A 9 -8.54 10.40 15.58
N VAL A 10 -7.27 10.43 15.14
CA VAL A 10 -6.87 10.21 13.74
C VAL A 10 -6.24 8.84 13.61
N ILE A 11 -6.95 7.93 12.95
CA ILE A 11 -6.42 6.61 12.58
C ILE A 11 -5.64 6.75 11.27
N ARG A 12 -4.41 6.24 11.25
CA ARG A 12 -3.51 6.28 10.10
C ARG A 12 -3.15 4.86 9.66
N PRO A 13 -3.97 4.26 8.78
CA PRO A 13 -3.59 3.00 8.18
C PRO A 13 -2.37 3.17 7.28
N THR A 14 -1.65 2.07 7.06
CA THR A 14 -0.71 1.90 5.94
C THR A 14 -1.48 1.72 4.62
N GLY A 15 -0.88 1.07 3.61
CA GLY A 15 -1.60 0.71 2.38
C GLY A 15 -2.71 -0.32 2.63
N PHE A 16 -3.69 -0.41 1.72
CA PHE A 16 -4.77 -1.38 1.82
C PHE A 16 -4.52 -2.61 0.96
N PHE A 17 -5.05 -3.77 1.38
CA PHE A 17 -5.07 -4.98 0.54
C PHE A 17 -5.67 -4.71 -0.86
N SER A 18 -6.70 -3.86 -0.95
CA SER A 18 -7.29 -3.45 -2.23
C SER A 18 -6.32 -2.71 -3.15
N ASP A 19 -5.43 -1.88 -2.61
CA ASP A 19 -4.40 -1.20 -3.41
C ASP A 19 -3.33 -2.20 -3.88
N ILE A 20 -3.00 -3.16 -3.02
CA ILE A 20 -2.01 -4.20 -3.28
C ILE A 20 -2.50 -5.23 -4.32
N SER A 21 -3.81 -5.32 -4.55
CA SER A 21 -4.38 -6.14 -5.62
C SER A 21 -3.77 -5.85 -7.00
N GLU A 22 -3.33 -4.62 -7.27
CA GLU A 22 -2.69 -4.29 -8.55
C GLU A 22 -1.33 -5.00 -8.73
N ILE A 23 -0.59 -5.27 -7.64
CA ILE A 23 0.63 -6.10 -7.69
C ILE A 23 0.29 -7.52 -8.12
N PHE A 24 -0.78 -8.10 -7.56
CA PHE A 24 -1.25 -9.42 -7.93
C PHE A 24 -1.66 -9.49 -9.41
N LYS A 25 -2.50 -8.55 -9.88
CA LYS A 25 -2.92 -8.48 -11.28
C LYS A 25 -1.74 -8.32 -12.25
N MET A 26 -0.70 -7.58 -11.85
CA MET A 26 0.54 -7.49 -12.64
C MET A 26 1.28 -8.84 -12.72
N ALA A 27 1.37 -9.56 -11.60
CA ALA A 27 1.95 -10.90 -11.57
C ALA A 27 1.17 -11.89 -12.46
N GLU A 28 -0.17 -11.84 -12.45
CA GLU A 28 -1.02 -12.64 -13.34
C GLU A 28 -0.79 -12.34 -14.82
N ARG A 29 -0.57 -11.06 -15.16
CA ARG A 29 -0.16 -10.61 -16.50
C ARG A 29 1.29 -10.99 -16.84
N GLY A 30 2.03 -11.56 -15.88
CA GLY A 30 3.35 -12.15 -16.06
C GLY A 30 4.52 -11.19 -15.86
N LYS A 31 4.29 -9.95 -15.40
CA LYS A 31 5.35 -8.97 -15.11
C LYS A 31 4.91 -7.97 -14.04
N VAL A 32 5.71 -7.84 -12.99
CA VAL A 32 5.57 -6.77 -11.99
C VAL A 32 6.63 -5.70 -12.22
N TYR A 33 6.25 -4.44 -12.15
CA TYR A 33 7.15 -3.30 -12.31
C TYR A 33 7.36 -2.59 -10.98
N LEU A 34 8.62 -2.47 -10.54
CA LEU A 34 8.98 -1.80 -9.30
C LEU A 34 9.92 -0.64 -9.59
N PHE A 35 9.79 0.46 -8.85
CA PHE A 35 10.80 1.53 -8.88
C PHE A 35 11.99 1.19 -7.99
N GLY A 36 13.19 1.61 -8.40
CA GLY A 36 14.41 1.32 -7.67
C GLY A 36 14.65 -0.20 -7.61
N LYS A 37 14.94 -0.72 -6.41
CA LYS A 37 15.16 -2.15 -6.16
C LYS A 37 13.99 -2.83 -5.43
N GLY A 38 12.87 -2.13 -5.22
CA GLY A 38 11.72 -2.65 -4.48
C GLY A 38 11.99 -2.93 -2.99
N GLU A 39 12.91 -2.17 -2.37
CA GLU A 39 13.38 -2.37 -0.99
C GLU A 39 12.50 -1.67 0.06
N TYR A 40 11.60 -0.77 -0.35
CA TYR A 40 10.69 -0.08 0.57
C TYR A 40 9.70 -1.07 1.18
N ARG A 41 9.51 -0.94 2.49
CA ARG A 41 8.70 -1.85 3.31
C ARG A 41 7.29 -1.33 3.51
N MET A 42 6.35 -2.25 3.63
CA MET A 42 4.96 -1.97 3.96
C MET A 42 4.34 -3.15 4.70
N ASN A 43 3.43 -2.89 5.62
CA ASN A 43 2.50 -3.88 6.14
C ASN A 43 1.07 -3.46 5.82
N PRO A 44 0.57 -3.74 4.60
CA PRO A 44 -0.77 -3.33 4.20
C PRO A 44 -1.83 -3.95 5.11
N ILE A 45 -2.95 -3.29 5.35
CA ILE A 45 -4.02 -3.77 6.25
C ILE A 45 -5.27 -4.19 5.46
N HIS A 46 -5.93 -5.25 5.91
CA HIS A 46 -7.23 -5.67 5.38
C HIS A 46 -8.36 -4.75 5.87
N GLY A 47 -9.41 -4.57 5.07
CA GLY A 47 -10.52 -3.67 5.40
C GLY A 47 -11.28 -4.07 6.67
N GLU A 48 -11.47 -5.38 6.89
CA GLU A 48 -12.11 -5.90 8.10
C GLU A 48 -11.26 -5.65 9.35
N ASP A 49 -9.95 -5.89 9.26
CA ASP A 49 -9.03 -5.65 10.37
C ASP A 49 -8.96 -4.17 10.73
N LEU A 50 -8.94 -3.28 9.73
CA LEU A 50 -9.01 -1.84 10.01
C LEU A 50 -10.34 -1.45 10.66
N ALA A 51 -11.47 -2.01 10.21
CA ALA A 51 -12.77 -1.71 10.78
C ALA A 51 -12.84 -2.13 12.26
N GLU A 52 -12.32 -3.31 12.59
CA GLU A 52 -12.19 -3.80 13.96
C GLU A 52 -11.31 -2.87 14.82
N PHE A 53 -10.15 -2.46 14.29
CA PHE A 53 -9.28 -1.50 14.95
C PHE A 53 -10.00 -0.18 15.24
N CYS A 54 -10.74 0.35 14.26
CA CYS A 54 -11.50 1.59 14.43
C CYS A 54 -12.51 1.49 15.58
N VAL A 55 -13.26 0.38 15.67
CA VAL A 55 -14.24 0.15 16.73
C VAL A 55 -13.56 0.07 18.10
N ASN A 56 -12.45 -0.67 18.19
CA ASN A 56 -11.70 -0.83 19.43
C ASN A 56 -11.08 0.49 19.93
N CYS A 57 -10.83 1.44 19.03
CA CYS A 57 -10.22 2.72 19.36
C CYS A 57 -11.22 3.86 19.64
N ILE A 58 -12.55 3.63 19.56
CA ILE A 58 -13.58 4.68 19.76
C ILE A 58 -13.44 5.39 21.12
N HIS A 59 -13.03 4.67 22.16
CA HIS A 59 -12.85 5.21 23.51
C HIS A 59 -11.39 5.56 23.85
N SER A 60 -10.50 5.50 22.87
CA SER A 60 -9.10 5.83 23.07
C SER A 60 -8.94 7.33 23.35
N SER A 61 -8.10 7.65 24.34
CA SER A 61 -7.64 9.03 24.56
C SER A 61 -6.50 9.44 23.63
N GLU A 62 -5.98 8.50 22.82
CA GLU A 62 -4.91 8.78 21.87
C GLU A 62 -5.43 9.59 20.68
N GLN A 63 -4.75 10.70 20.39
CA GLN A 63 -5.12 11.59 19.29
C GLN A 63 -4.74 11.03 17.92
N GLU A 64 -3.75 10.13 17.86
CA GLU A 64 -3.14 9.66 16.63
C GLU A 64 -2.74 8.19 16.75
N LEU A 65 -3.34 7.33 15.91
CA LEU A 65 -3.17 5.88 15.99
C LEU A 65 -2.72 5.32 14.63
N PRO A 66 -1.41 5.09 14.44
CA PRO A 66 -0.92 4.36 13.27
C PRO A 66 -1.27 2.88 13.37
N VAL A 67 -1.66 2.26 12.27
CA VAL A 67 -2.00 0.83 12.22
C VAL A 67 -1.62 0.24 10.86
N GLY A 68 -1.08 -0.96 10.85
CA GLY A 68 -0.80 -1.72 9.63
C GLY A 68 -1.24 -3.17 9.79
N GLY A 69 -1.20 -3.93 8.71
CA GLY A 69 -1.56 -5.35 8.77
C GLY A 69 -0.53 -6.20 9.51
N PRO A 70 -0.80 -7.51 9.62
CA PRO A 70 -0.02 -8.40 10.47
C PRO A 70 1.33 -8.82 9.86
N GLU A 71 1.60 -8.48 8.61
CA GLU A 71 2.79 -8.95 7.88
C GLU A 71 3.51 -7.79 7.21
N ILE A 72 4.81 -7.65 7.48
CA ILE A 72 5.69 -6.65 6.84
C ILE A 72 6.38 -7.29 5.64
N PHE A 73 6.28 -6.64 4.48
CA PHE A 73 6.95 -7.03 3.25
C PHE A 73 7.71 -5.86 2.64
N THR A 74 8.84 -6.13 2.01
CA THR A 74 9.35 -5.27 0.93
C THR A 74 8.44 -5.39 -0.30
N GLN A 75 8.43 -4.38 -1.16
CA GLN A 75 7.71 -4.44 -2.44
C GLN A 75 8.15 -5.65 -3.29
N LYS A 76 9.43 -6.01 -3.22
CA LYS A 76 9.97 -7.20 -3.88
C LYS A 76 9.36 -8.48 -3.30
N GLU A 77 9.38 -8.67 -1.99
CA GLU A 77 8.81 -9.87 -1.34
C GLU A 77 7.31 -9.99 -1.65
N LEU A 78 6.57 -8.89 -1.58
CA LEU A 78 5.15 -8.86 -1.92
C LEU A 78 4.89 -9.29 -3.37
N SER A 79 5.76 -8.87 -4.30
CA SER A 79 5.70 -9.30 -5.70
C SER A 79 6.02 -10.78 -5.85
N GLN A 80 6.94 -11.32 -5.05
CA GLN A 80 7.29 -12.74 -5.07
C GLN A 80 6.14 -13.61 -4.56
N VAL A 81 5.45 -13.17 -3.50
CA VAL A 81 4.22 -13.80 -3.02
C VAL A 81 3.16 -13.80 -4.13
N ALA A 82 2.94 -12.66 -4.79
CA ALA A 82 2.01 -12.58 -5.92
C ALA A 82 2.36 -13.55 -7.07
N PHE A 83 3.64 -13.70 -7.44
CA PHE A 83 4.07 -14.67 -8.45
C PHE A 83 3.86 -16.11 -8.02
N LYS A 84 4.19 -16.43 -6.75
CA LYS A 84 3.96 -17.76 -6.16
C LYS A 84 2.48 -18.15 -6.26
N ILE A 85 1.58 -17.27 -5.81
CA ILE A 85 0.15 -17.54 -5.81
C ILE A 85 -0.42 -17.59 -7.24
N SER A 86 -0.08 -16.64 -8.11
CA SER A 86 -0.55 -16.62 -9.52
C SER A 86 -0.07 -17.81 -10.36
N GLY A 87 0.93 -18.57 -9.89
CA GLY A 87 1.51 -19.70 -10.62
C GLY A 87 2.31 -19.29 -11.87
N LYS A 88 2.65 -18.01 -12.01
CA LYS A 88 3.47 -17.49 -13.12
C LYS A 88 4.95 -17.51 -12.74
N LYS A 89 5.83 -17.67 -13.74
CA LYS A 89 7.27 -17.53 -13.53
C LYS A 89 7.58 -16.10 -13.08
N GLU A 90 8.32 -15.97 -11.97
CA GLU A 90 8.72 -14.67 -11.42
C GLU A 90 9.42 -13.82 -12.49
N LYS A 91 8.89 -12.60 -12.69
CA LYS A 91 9.47 -11.62 -13.59
C LYS A 91 9.23 -10.20 -13.06
N ILE A 92 10.15 -9.76 -12.21
CA ILE A 92 10.18 -8.40 -11.67
C ILE A 92 11.06 -7.52 -12.56
N VAL A 93 10.51 -6.39 -13.02
CA VAL A 93 11.21 -5.39 -13.82
C VAL A 93 11.46 -4.16 -12.96
N TYR A 94 12.73 -3.80 -12.81
CA TYR A 94 13.14 -2.64 -12.04
C TYR A 94 13.26 -1.41 -12.94
N ILE A 95 12.50 -0.38 -12.60
CA ILE A 95 12.48 0.93 -13.27
C ILE A 95 13.33 1.89 -12.43
N SER A 96 14.19 2.68 -13.09
CA SER A 96 14.99 3.69 -12.37
C SER A 96 14.08 4.70 -11.65
N ASP A 97 14.39 4.99 -10.38
CA ASP A 97 13.64 5.95 -9.57
C ASP A 97 13.62 7.37 -10.18
N LYS A 98 14.63 7.69 -11.01
CA LYS A 98 14.68 8.96 -11.76
C LYS A 98 13.45 9.15 -12.65
N ILE A 99 12.86 8.07 -13.17
CA ILE A 99 11.66 8.12 -14.01
C ILE A 99 10.46 8.58 -13.19
N ARG A 100 10.28 8.06 -11.98
CA ARG A 100 9.23 8.48 -11.04
C ARG A 100 9.35 9.96 -10.71
N VAL A 101 10.55 10.43 -10.37
CA VAL A 101 10.83 11.86 -10.09
C VAL A 101 10.54 12.74 -11.31
N LEU A 102 10.86 12.27 -12.51
CA LEU A 102 10.57 13.00 -13.75
C LEU A 102 9.05 13.13 -13.98
N ILE A 103 8.30 12.04 -13.80
CA ILE A 103 6.83 12.05 -13.91
C ILE A 103 6.22 13.03 -12.90
N LEU A 104 6.72 13.04 -11.66
CA LEU A 104 6.29 13.99 -10.62
C LEU A 104 6.53 15.45 -11.00
N LYS A 105 7.68 15.77 -11.60
CA LYS A 105 8.01 17.13 -12.04
C LYS A 105 7.18 17.58 -13.23
N ILE A 106 7.08 16.73 -14.25
CA ILE A 106 6.36 17.04 -15.49
C ILE A 106 4.85 17.11 -15.23
N GLY A 107 4.30 16.14 -14.51
CA GLY A 107 2.86 16.06 -14.26
C GLY A 107 2.31 17.24 -13.47
N LYS A 108 3.09 17.78 -12.52
CA LYS A 108 2.73 19.04 -11.81
C LYS A 108 2.55 20.24 -12.73
N PHE A 109 3.24 20.26 -13.86
CA PHE A 109 3.20 21.36 -14.81
C PHE A 109 2.14 21.14 -15.91
N LEU A 110 1.97 19.89 -16.37
CA LEU A 110 1.12 19.59 -17.53
C LEU A 110 -0.32 19.20 -17.20
N MET A 111 -0.62 18.78 -15.97
CA MET A 111 -1.92 18.21 -15.61
C MET A 111 -2.64 19.01 -14.51
N PRO A 112 -3.98 19.16 -14.60
CA PRO A 112 -4.76 19.72 -13.50
C PRO A 112 -4.59 18.92 -12.20
N LYS A 113 -4.52 19.61 -11.05
CA LYS A 113 -4.35 18.99 -9.73
C LYS A 113 -5.38 17.90 -9.41
N THR A 114 -6.61 18.06 -9.88
CA THR A 114 -7.69 17.08 -9.67
C THR A 114 -7.42 15.73 -10.32
N LYS A 115 -6.65 15.70 -11.41
CA LYS A 115 -6.27 14.46 -12.10
C LYS A 115 -4.90 13.95 -11.67
N PHE A 116 -3.96 14.85 -11.38
CA PHE A 116 -2.60 14.48 -11.02
C PHE A 116 -2.43 14.10 -9.54
N GLY A 117 -3.30 14.58 -8.65
CA GLY A 117 -3.22 14.32 -7.21
C GLY A 117 -3.09 12.84 -6.84
N PRO A 118 -3.97 11.94 -7.35
CA PRO A 118 -3.84 10.50 -7.08
C PRO A 118 -2.53 9.91 -7.60
N VAL A 119 -2.10 10.31 -8.79
CA VAL A 119 -0.82 9.84 -9.38
C VAL A 119 0.36 10.31 -8.52
N GLU A 120 0.36 11.58 -8.12
CA GLU A 120 1.36 12.13 -7.22
C GLU A 120 1.41 11.38 -5.89
N PHE A 121 0.25 11.09 -5.29
CA PHE A 121 0.14 10.32 -4.05
C PHE A 121 0.80 8.94 -4.19
N PHE A 122 0.38 8.14 -5.16
CA PHE A 122 0.91 6.79 -5.34
C PHE A 122 2.41 6.77 -5.65
N LEU A 123 2.89 7.68 -6.53
CA LEU A 123 4.31 7.77 -6.85
C LEU A 123 5.17 8.22 -5.66
N ASN A 124 4.64 8.97 -4.70
CA ASN A 124 5.37 9.26 -3.47
C ASN A 124 5.32 8.07 -2.50
N ALA A 125 4.14 7.47 -2.30
CA ALA A 125 3.95 6.30 -1.43
C ALA A 125 4.84 5.11 -1.81
N MET A 126 5.08 4.89 -3.11
CA MET A 126 5.99 3.84 -3.59
C MET A 126 7.47 4.06 -3.25
N SER A 127 7.85 5.21 -2.69
CA SER A 127 9.24 5.61 -2.44
C SER A 127 9.59 5.87 -0.98
N ILE A 128 8.75 5.40 -0.06
CA ILE A 128 8.94 5.52 1.38
C ILE A 128 8.55 4.22 2.08
N ASP A 129 9.14 3.96 3.24
CA ASP A 129 8.65 2.90 4.13
C ASP A 129 7.28 3.29 4.69
N MET A 130 6.30 2.40 4.55
CA MET A 130 4.94 2.54 5.09
C MET A 130 4.68 1.42 6.10
N VAL A 131 5.42 1.46 7.20
CA VAL A 131 5.32 0.48 8.30
C VAL A 131 4.67 1.13 9.51
N ALA A 132 3.70 0.43 10.10
CA ALA A 132 3.00 0.82 11.32
C ALA A 132 2.88 -0.40 12.26
N PRO A 133 2.43 -0.22 13.53
CA PRO A 133 2.16 -1.35 14.43
C PRO A 133 1.26 -2.40 13.77
N GLU A 134 1.65 -3.67 13.88
CA GLU A 134 0.96 -4.81 13.30
C GLU A 134 -0.38 -5.04 13.99
N TYR A 135 -1.44 -5.21 13.20
CA TYR A 135 -2.79 -5.50 13.68
C TYR A 135 -3.54 -6.41 12.70
N GLY A 136 -4.48 -7.17 13.23
CA GLY A 136 -5.38 -7.99 12.43
C GLY A 136 -4.90 -9.42 12.27
N LYS A 137 -5.66 -10.17 11.48
CA LYS A 137 -5.47 -11.61 11.27
C LYS A 137 -5.39 -12.01 9.80
N HIS A 138 -5.88 -11.14 8.90
CA HIS A 138 -5.93 -11.46 7.48
C HIS A 138 -4.54 -11.37 6.87
N LYS A 139 -4.16 -12.42 6.14
CA LYS A 139 -2.84 -12.52 5.51
C LYS A 139 -2.89 -12.20 4.03
N ILE A 140 -1.78 -11.69 3.51
CA ILE A 140 -1.65 -11.35 2.09
C ILE A 140 -1.75 -12.59 1.20
N GLU A 141 -1.18 -13.73 1.63
CA GLU A 141 -1.26 -14.97 0.85
C GLU A 141 -2.71 -15.44 0.67
N GLU A 142 -3.50 -15.42 1.75
CA GLU A 142 -4.92 -15.81 1.73
C GLU A 142 -5.73 -14.88 0.81
N TYR A 143 -5.50 -13.58 0.91
CA TYR A 143 -6.15 -12.59 0.05
C TYR A 143 -5.81 -12.76 -1.43
N PHE A 144 -4.56 -13.07 -1.77
CA PHE A 144 -4.18 -13.35 -3.16
C PHE A 144 -4.77 -14.66 -3.68
N GLU A 145 -4.91 -15.69 -2.85
CA GLU A 145 -5.61 -16.93 -3.24
C GLU A 145 -7.09 -16.66 -3.51
N GLU A 146 -7.75 -15.80 -2.74
CA GLU A 146 -9.11 -15.37 -3.02
C GLU A 146 -9.21 -14.64 -4.37
N LEU A 147 -8.31 -13.69 -4.65
CA LEU A 147 -8.29 -12.96 -5.92
C LEU A 147 -8.08 -13.88 -7.13
N LYS A 148 -7.24 -14.91 -7.00
CA LYS A 148 -6.98 -15.89 -8.06
C LYS A 148 -8.20 -16.73 -8.42
N ASN A 149 -9.08 -16.96 -7.45
CA ASN A 149 -10.26 -17.80 -7.60
C ASN A 149 -11.51 -17.01 -8.04
N GLN A 150 -11.40 -15.70 -8.26
CA GLN A 150 -12.43 -14.83 -8.82
C GLN A 150 -12.36 -14.77 -10.35
#